data_AF-A0AAJ4ZRB1-F1
#
_entry.id   AF-A0AAJ4ZRB1-F1
#
_cell.length_a   1.000
_cell.length_b   1.000
_cell.length_c   1.000
_cell.angle_alpha   90.00
_cell.angle_beta   90.00
_cell.angle_gamma   90.00
#
_symmetry.space_group_name_H-M   'P 1'
#
loop_
_entity.id
_entity.type
_entity.pdbx_description
1 polymer ?
#
loop_
_entity_poly.entity_id
_entity_poly.type
_entity_poly.pdbx_seq_one_letter_code
_entity_poly.pdbx_strand_id
1 'polypeptide(L)'
;MAIMRHQHFVEHQRRRGGQAPVLPVHLNAPARNVDATIDPTLGAEDFSFMLQERPGCFAFIGNGDGDHREQGHGVGPCMLHNPSYDFNDELLPLGATYWVRLVERYLARG
;
A
#
# COMPACT_ATOMS: atom_id res chain seq x y z
N MET A 1 -3.13 0.20 6.03
CA MET A 1 -2.37 0.78 4.90
C MET A 1 -1.10 1.33 5.50
N ALA A 2 0.01 0.63 5.33
CA ALA A 2 1.31 1.18 5.70
C ALA A 2 1.91 1.85 4.45
N ILE A 3 2.72 2.89 4.64
CA ILE A 3 3.34 3.64 3.54
C ILE A 3 4.82 3.26 3.54
N MET A 4 5.28 2.53 2.52
CA MET A 4 6.70 2.23 2.34
C MET A 4 7.07 2.06 0.85
N ARG A 5 8.24 2.63 0.52
CA ARG A 5 9.09 2.61 -0.70
C ARG A 5 8.44 2.48 -2.09
N HIS A 6 8.76 3.46 -2.94
CA HIS A 6 8.50 3.55 -4.38
C HIS A 6 7.04 3.41 -4.78
N GLN A 7 6.66 4.02 -5.91
CA GLN A 7 5.30 4.34 -6.38
C GLN A 7 4.36 3.14 -6.64
N HIS A 8 4.45 2.07 -5.84
CA HIS A 8 3.85 0.79 -6.10
C HIS A 8 2.88 0.40 -4.99
N PHE A 9 1.67 0.05 -5.41
CA PHE A 9 0.71 -0.63 -4.55
C PHE A 9 1.14 -2.08 -4.33
N VAL A 10 1.06 -2.56 -3.08
CA VAL A 10 1.49 -3.92 -2.68
C VAL A 10 0.30 -4.69 -2.14
N GLU A 11 0.26 -6.02 -2.24
CA GLU A 11 -0.77 -6.85 -1.59
C GLU A 11 -0.16 -8.13 -0.99
N HIS A 12 -0.27 -8.31 0.32
CA HIS A 12 0.10 -9.55 1.01
C HIS A 12 -1.15 -10.28 1.52
N GLN A 13 -1.38 -11.50 1.01
CA GLN A 13 -2.57 -12.33 1.28
C GLN A 13 -2.15 -13.63 1.97
N ARG A 14 -2.70 -13.91 3.17
CA ARG A 14 -2.47 -15.20 3.86
C ARG A 14 -3.52 -16.23 3.42
N ARG A 15 -3.06 -17.39 2.93
CA ARG A 15 -3.88 -18.48 2.39
C ARG A 15 -4.40 -19.43 3.48
N ARG A 16 -5.70 -19.72 3.50
CA ARG A 16 -6.25 -21.02 3.97
C ARG A 16 -6.99 -21.67 2.80
N GLY A 17 -6.39 -22.68 2.16
CA GLY A 17 -7.13 -23.74 1.45
C GLY A 17 -7.76 -23.49 0.07
N GLY A 18 -7.49 -22.40 -0.65
CA GLY A 18 -8.02 -22.23 -2.00
C GLY A 18 -7.66 -20.89 -2.64
N GLN A 19 -7.62 -20.84 -3.97
CA GLN A 19 -7.35 -19.62 -4.72
C GLN A 19 -8.60 -18.74 -4.70
N ALA A 20 -8.69 -17.83 -3.73
CA ALA A 20 -9.65 -16.75 -3.77
C ALA A 20 -9.32 -15.86 -4.97
N PRO A 21 -10.32 -15.37 -5.72
CA PRO A 21 -10.08 -14.48 -6.84
C PRO A 21 -9.36 -13.23 -6.34
N VAL A 22 -8.18 -12.94 -6.91
CA VAL A 22 -7.64 -11.58 -6.89
C VAL A 22 -8.73 -10.73 -7.50
N LEU A 23 -9.37 -9.87 -6.71
CA LEU A 23 -10.27 -8.88 -7.27
C LEU A 23 -9.37 -7.80 -7.86
N PRO A 24 -9.24 -7.68 -9.19
CA PRO A 24 -8.50 -6.58 -9.77
C PRO A 24 -9.27 -5.31 -9.43
N VAL A 25 -8.80 -4.60 -8.42
CA VAL A 25 -9.20 -3.22 -8.19
C VAL A 25 -8.44 -2.45 -9.25
N HIS A 26 -9.06 -2.29 -10.42
CA HIS A 26 -8.65 -1.30 -11.40
C HIS A 26 -8.86 0.08 -10.79
N LEU A 27 -7.95 0.49 -9.90
CA LEU A 27 -7.56 1.87 -9.83
C LEU A 27 -7.19 2.29 -11.24
N ASN A 28 -7.56 3.49 -11.68
CA ASN A 28 -7.01 4.07 -12.90
C ASN A 28 -5.52 4.43 -12.74
N ALA A 29 -4.79 3.69 -11.91
CA ALA A 29 -3.36 3.60 -11.92
C ALA A 29 -3.00 2.62 -13.05
N PRO A 30 -2.28 3.04 -14.09
CA PRO A 30 -1.82 2.11 -15.12
C PRO A 30 -1.03 0.98 -14.45
N ALA A 31 -1.14 -0.26 -14.97
CA ALA A 31 -0.56 -1.46 -14.34
C ALA A 31 0.93 -1.32 -13.92
N ARG A 32 1.67 -0.42 -14.58
CA ARG A 32 3.04 -0.03 -14.22
C ARG A 32 3.21 0.57 -12.81
N ASN A 33 2.14 1.05 -12.18
CA ASN A 33 2.13 1.70 -10.86
C ASN A 33 1.76 0.71 -9.73
N VAL A 34 1.71 -0.60 -10.01
CA VAL A 34 1.43 -1.65 -9.03
C VAL A 34 2.58 -2.65 -9.09
N ASP A 35 3.19 -2.96 -7.95
CA ASP A 35 4.23 -3.99 -7.84
C ASP A 35 3.70 -5.14 -6.99
N ALA A 36 3.32 -6.21 -7.66
CA ALA A 36 2.82 -7.42 -7.02
C ALA A 36 3.95 -8.36 -6.56
N THR A 37 5.21 -7.96 -6.76
CA THR A 37 6.41 -8.80 -6.57
C THR A 37 7.37 -8.24 -5.53
N ILE A 38 6.92 -7.33 -4.65
CA ILE A 38 7.79 -6.80 -3.61
C ILE A 38 8.29 -7.90 -2.66
N ASP A 39 9.50 -7.71 -2.17
CA ASP A 39 10.08 -8.61 -1.19
C ASP A 39 9.35 -8.51 0.17
N PRO A 40 9.16 -9.62 0.89
CA PRO A 40 8.65 -9.59 2.25
C PRO A 40 9.50 -8.68 3.15
N THR A 41 8.84 -7.85 3.95
CA THR A 41 9.51 -6.96 4.90
C THR A 41 9.66 -7.62 6.27
N LEU A 42 10.72 -7.29 7.01
CA LEU A 42 10.89 -7.70 8.42
C LEU A 42 10.18 -6.76 9.41
N GLY A 43 9.37 -5.82 8.92
CA GLY A 43 8.59 -4.92 9.77
C GLY A 43 7.54 -5.70 10.58
N ALA A 44 7.40 -5.36 11.86
CA ALA A 44 6.32 -5.88 12.69
C ALA A 44 5.06 -5.03 12.49
N GLU A 45 3.92 -5.67 12.26
CA GLU A 45 2.63 -5.01 12.03
C GLU A 45 1.51 -5.81 12.71
N ASP A 46 0.71 -5.15 13.55
CA ASP A 46 -0.34 -5.81 14.33
C ASP A 46 -1.56 -6.22 13.49
N PHE A 47 -1.72 -5.63 12.30
CA PHE A 47 -2.71 -6.05 11.30
C PHE A 47 -2.56 -7.54 10.92
N SER A 48 -1.35 -8.11 11.11
CA SER A 48 -1.12 -9.54 10.93
C SER A 48 -2.05 -10.40 11.77
N PHE A 49 -2.46 -9.97 12.97
CA PHE A 49 -3.44 -10.67 13.81
C PHE A 49 -4.83 -10.67 13.18
N MET A 50 -5.26 -9.58 12.54
CA MET A 50 -6.54 -9.53 11.83
C MET A 50 -6.56 -10.53 10.66
N LEU A 51 -5.43 -10.66 9.95
CA LEU A 51 -5.25 -11.62 8.85
C LEU A 51 -5.15 -13.08 9.31
N GLN A 52 -5.01 -13.35 10.61
CA GLN A 52 -5.13 -14.71 11.15
C GLN A 52 -6.60 -15.15 11.26
N GLU A 53 -7.50 -14.19 11.49
CA GLU A 53 -8.93 -14.44 11.76
C GLU A 53 -9.79 -14.40 10.50
N ARG A 54 -9.49 -13.50 9.56
CA ARG A 54 -10.29 -13.33 8.33
C ARG A 54 -9.41 -13.23 7.09
N PRO A 55 -9.85 -13.76 5.93
CA PRO A 55 -9.22 -13.43 4.65
C PRO A 55 -9.21 -11.92 4.46
N GLY A 56 -8.05 -11.38 4.12
CA GLY A 56 -7.86 -9.94 4.02
C GLY A 56 -6.55 -9.60 3.32
N CYS A 57 -6.45 -8.34 2.91
CA CYS A 57 -5.31 -7.78 2.20
C CYS A 57 -4.56 -6.79 3.09
N PHE A 58 -3.23 -6.86 3.12
CA PHE A 58 -2.42 -5.75 3.58
C PHE A 58 -1.60 -5.18 2.42
N ALA A 59 -1.63 -3.85 2.30
CA ALA A 59 -1.09 -3.15 1.16
C ALA A 59 -0.26 -1.92 1.54
N PHE A 60 0.75 -1.65 0.70
CA PHE A 60 1.58 -0.45 0.78
C PHE A 60 1.19 0.59 -0.27
N ILE A 61 1.41 1.86 0.07
CA ILE A 61 1.46 2.96 -0.90
C ILE A 61 2.87 3.55 -0.86
N GLY A 62 3.44 3.76 -2.04
CA GLY A 62 4.73 4.41 -2.19
C GLY A 62 4.76 5.87 -1.78
N ASN A 63 5.69 6.27 -0.92
CA ASN A 63 5.87 7.67 -0.51
C ASN A 63 6.61 8.56 -1.53
N GLY A 64 6.96 8.02 -2.70
CA GLY A 64 7.78 8.72 -3.72
C GLY A 64 9.29 8.63 -3.47
N ASP A 65 10.05 9.35 -4.30
CA ASP A 65 11.53 9.32 -4.32
C ASP A 65 12.16 10.41 -3.45
N GLY A 66 11.33 11.14 -2.70
CA GLY A 66 11.77 12.10 -1.69
C GLY A 66 11.84 13.56 -2.16
N ASP A 67 11.43 13.86 -3.40
CA ASP A 67 11.41 15.22 -3.95
C ASP A 67 10.42 16.15 -3.24
N HIS A 68 9.43 15.59 -2.55
CA HIS A 68 8.46 16.34 -1.75
C HIS A 68 9.04 16.86 -0.42
N ARG A 69 10.18 16.32 0.02
CA ARG A 69 10.77 16.61 1.34
C ARG A 69 11.51 17.94 1.32
N GLU A 70 11.52 18.63 2.46
CA GLU A 70 12.25 19.90 2.60
C GLU A 70 13.76 19.76 2.35
N GLN A 71 14.39 20.89 1.98
CA GLN A 71 15.84 20.94 1.78
C GLN A 71 16.58 20.63 3.10
N GLY A 72 17.69 19.89 3.00
CA GLY A 72 18.50 19.50 4.16
C GLY A 72 18.23 18.09 4.67
N HIS A 73 17.24 17.38 4.13
CA HIS A 73 16.89 16.01 4.52
C HIS A 73 17.58 14.91 3.67
N GLY A 74 18.65 15.23 2.96
CA GLY A 74 19.38 14.29 2.09
C GLY A 74 18.65 13.93 0.81
N VAL A 75 19.31 13.17 -0.07
CA VAL A 75 18.78 12.78 -1.39
C VAL A 75 18.06 11.44 -1.36
N GLY A 76 17.03 11.27 -2.18
CA GLY A 76 16.34 9.99 -2.39
C GLY A 76 15.21 9.67 -1.39
N PRO A 77 14.64 8.45 -1.45
CA PRO A 77 13.53 8.07 -0.61
C PRO A 77 13.95 7.92 0.86
N CYS A 78 13.04 8.24 1.79
CA CYS A 78 13.27 8.13 3.22
C CYS A 78 12.41 6.99 3.82
N MET A 79 13.02 6.19 4.69
CA MET A 79 12.34 5.05 5.33
C MET A 79 11.53 5.50 6.56
N LEU A 80 10.45 4.77 6.84
CA LEU A 80 9.70 4.91 8.09
C LEU A 80 10.66 4.77 9.30
N HIS A 81 10.39 5.51 10.36
CA HIS A 81 11.23 5.67 11.58
C HIS A 81 12.50 6.53 11.43
N ASN A 82 12.80 7.05 10.23
CA ASN A 82 13.84 8.07 10.09
C ASN A 82 13.30 9.45 10.56
N PRO A 83 14.05 10.26 11.34
CA PRO A 83 13.62 11.60 11.75
C PRO A 83 13.41 12.59 10.59
N SER A 84 14.02 12.31 9.43
CA SER A 84 13.83 13.05 8.17
C SER A 84 12.72 12.46 7.28
N TYR A 85 11.94 11.51 7.80
CA TYR A 85 10.76 11.02 7.11
C TYR A 85 9.71 12.13 7.06
N ASP A 86 9.26 12.41 5.86
CA ASP A 86 8.19 13.36 5.58
C ASP A 86 7.20 12.68 4.64
N PHE A 87 5.92 12.81 4.95
CA PHE A 87 4.86 12.13 4.22
C PHE A 87 4.46 12.95 2.99
N ASN A 88 4.33 12.30 1.84
CA ASN A 88 3.90 13.01 0.64
C ASN A 88 2.37 13.22 0.67
N ASP A 89 1.94 14.44 1.04
CA ASP A 89 0.53 14.83 1.11
C ASP A 89 -0.23 14.70 -0.22
N GLU A 90 0.46 14.71 -1.37
CA GLU A 90 -0.16 14.46 -2.68
C GLU A 90 -0.75 13.04 -2.77
N LEU A 91 -0.35 12.12 -1.88
CA LEU A 91 -0.88 10.76 -1.82
C LEU A 91 -2.22 10.65 -1.08
N LEU A 92 -2.61 11.65 -0.28
CA LEU A 92 -3.89 11.65 0.43
C LEU A 92 -5.09 11.41 -0.52
N PRO A 93 -5.26 12.18 -1.61
CA PRO A 93 -6.36 11.94 -2.54
C PRO A 93 -6.28 10.57 -3.23
N LEU A 94 -5.08 10.06 -3.52
CA LEU A 94 -4.89 8.74 -4.13
C LEU A 94 -5.33 7.62 -3.17
N GLY A 95 -4.83 7.62 -1.94
CA GLY A 95 -5.16 6.62 -0.93
C GLY A 95 -6.63 6.64 -0.54
N ALA A 96 -7.22 7.83 -0.39
CA ALA A 96 -8.65 7.97 -0.11
C ALA A 96 -9.50 7.42 -1.27
N THR A 97 -9.18 7.80 -2.52
CA THR A 97 -9.89 7.32 -3.70
C THR A 97 -9.78 5.80 -3.83
N TYR A 98 -8.61 5.23 -3.55
CA TYR A 98 -8.43 3.78 -3.55
C TYR A 98 -9.40 3.09 -2.60
N TRP A 99 -9.43 3.51 -1.33
CA TRP A 99 -10.30 2.90 -0.32
C TRP A 99 -11.78 3.03 -0.68
N VAL A 100 -12.22 4.20 -1.12
CA VAL A 100 -13.61 4.42 -1.55
C VAL A 100 -13.96 3.48 -2.71
N ARG A 101 -13.15 3.45 -3.77
CA ARG A 101 -13.40 2.61 -4.95
C ARG A 101 -13.35 1.12 -4.63
N LEU A 102 -12.46 0.69 -3.72
CA LEU A 102 -12.39 -0.69 -3.25
C LEU A 102 -13.69 -1.08 -2.56
N VAL A 103 -14.14 -0.27 -1.60
CA VAL A 103 -15.36 -0.55 -0.82
C VAL A 103 -16.59 -0.50 -1.72
N GLU A 104 -16.73 0.50 -2.60
CA GLU A 104 -17.82 0.59 -3.58
C GLU A 104 -17.90 -0.69 -4.42
N ARG A 105 -16.78 -1.16 -4.97
CA ARG A 105 -16.75 -2.38 -5.81
C ARG A 105 -17.05 -3.65 -5.02
N TYR A 106 -16.59 -3.73 -3.78
CA TYR A 106 -16.83 -4.88 -2.93
C TYR A 106 -18.32 -4.99 -2.56
N LEU A 107 -18.93 -3.86 -2.18
CA LEU A 107 -20.33 -3.82 -1.73
C LEU A 107 -21.34 -3.79 -2.88
N ALA A 108 -21.00 -3.30 -4.07
CA ALA A 108 -21.87 -3.32 -5.25
C ALA A 108 -22.18 -4.74 -5.77
N ARG A 109 -21.55 -5.77 -5.21
CA ARG A 109 -21.77 -7.19 -5.54
C ARG A 109 -22.72 -7.90 -4.57
N GLY A 110 -23.29 -7.19 -3.59
CA GLY A 110 -24.38 -7.68 -2.72
C GLY A 110 -25.74 -7.33 -3.28
#